data_AF-A0A435ZN10-F1
#
_entry.id   AF-A0A435ZN10-F1
#
_cell.length_a   1.000
_cell.length_b   1.000
_cell.length_c   1.000
_cell.angle_alpha   90.00
_cell.angle_beta   90.00
_cell.angle_gamma   90.00
#
_symmetry.space_group_name_H-M   'P 1'
#
loop_
_entity.id
_entity.type
_entity.pdbx_description
1 polymer ?
#
loop_
_entity_poly.entity_id
_entity_poly.type
_entity_poly.pdbx_seq_one_letter_code
_entity_poly.pdbx_strand_id
1 'polypeptide(L)'
;CETICIPVQTRLTVDPASDPDNAEDAALVKASFTALPAPARSDFGINVLPGDHETLIVEASFPDDPAAADFFVAGERDYMFGTPARSEKDGKLIFTVPILDRPSTTPTDGGLHYTLTSAAGAVEGVLPFP
;
A
#
# COMPACT_ATOMS: atom_id res chain seq x y z
N CYS A 1 -4.57 17.72 -3.63
CA CYS A 1 -3.88 18.04 -4.89
C CYS A 1 -4.83 17.75 -6.02
N GLU A 2 -4.86 18.60 -7.03
CA GLU A 2 -5.51 18.28 -8.31
C GLU A 2 -4.41 18.32 -9.38
N THR A 3 -4.39 19.36 -10.22
CA THR A 3 -3.31 19.59 -11.20
C THR A 3 -2.01 20.04 -10.56
N ILE A 4 -2.10 20.77 -9.44
CA ILE A 4 -0.95 21.22 -8.65
C ILE A 4 -1.16 20.86 -7.18
N CYS A 5 -0.06 20.61 -6.49
CA CYS A 5 -0.07 20.40 -5.04
C CYS A 5 0.18 21.74 -4.33
N ILE A 6 -0.87 22.27 -3.70
CA ILE A 6 -0.74 23.44 -2.81
C ILE A 6 -0.45 22.93 -1.41
N PRO A 7 0.71 23.25 -0.81
CA PRO A 7 0.97 22.91 0.57
C PRO A 7 0.05 23.74 1.47
N VAL A 8 -0.81 23.07 2.22
CA VAL A 8 -1.64 23.69 3.26
C VAL A 8 -0.93 23.52 4.59
N GLN A 9 -0.67 24.63 5.27
CA GLN A 9 -0.17 24.61 6.64
C GLN A 9 -1.33 24.89 7.60
N THR A 10 -1.52 24.00 8.57
CA THR A 10 -2.48 24.19 9.66
C THR A 10 -1.77 24.04 11.01
N ARG A 11 -2.35 24.61 12.06
CA ARG A 11 -1.91 24.39 13.44
C ARG A 11 -3.02 23.62 14.15
N LEU A 12 -2.72 22.39 14.52
CA LEU A 12 -3.58 21.58 15.37
C LEU A 12 -3.26 21.90 16.83
N THR A 13 -4.28 22.28 17.59
CA THR A 13 -4.20 22.46 19.05
C THR A 13 -5.23 21.53 19.67
N VAL A 14 -4.80 20.68 20.59
CA VAL A 14 -5.68 19.78 21.34
C VAL A 14 -5.39 19.98 22.82
N ASP A 15 -6.44 20.04 23.64
CA ASP A 15 -6.33 19.93 25.09
C ASP A 15 -6.82 18.52 25.50
N PRO A 16 -5.90 17.58 25.77
CA PRO A 16 -6.27 16.21 26.12
C PRO A 16 -7.06 16.08 27.42
N ALA A 17 -7.04 17.11 28.28
CA ALA A 17 -7.75 17.10 29.56
C ALA A 17 -9.18 17.64 29.47
N SER A 18 -9.56 18.21 28.32
CA SER A 18 -10.87 18.85 28.15
C SER A 18 -12.04 17.86 28.16
N ASP A 19 -11.85 16.67 27.55
CA ASP A 19 -12.82 15.57 27.54
C ASP A 19 -12.11 14.21 27.29
N PRO A 20 -11.27 13.73 28.22
CA PRO A 20 -10.40 12.57 27.99
C PRO A 20 -11.15 11.24 27.82
N ASP A 21 -12.39 11.15 28.30
CA ASP A 21 -13.18 9.91 28.34
C ASP A 21 -14.36 9.93 27.35
N ASN A 22 -14.30 10.79 26.34
CA ASN A 22 -15.35 10.90 25.32
C ASN A 22 -15.55 9.57 24.57
N ALA A 23 -16.74 8.99 24.74
CA ALA A 23 -17.06 7.68 24.16
C ALA A 23 -17.18 7.70 22.63
N GLU A 24 -17.56 8.85 22.04
CA GLU A 24 -17.67 9.00 20.58
C GLU A 24 -16.27 9.06 19.95
N ASP A 25 -15.35 9.82 20.54
CA ASP A 25 -13.95 9.89 20.11
C ASP A 25 -13.27 8.52 20.21
N ALA A 26 -13.47 7.82 21.33
CA ALA A 26 -12.95 6.46 21.50
C ALA A 26 -13.49 5.50 20.43
N ALA A 27 -14.79 5.58 20.11
CA ALA A 27 -15.39 4.78 19.06
C ALA A 27 -14.84 5.13 17.66
N LEU A 28 -14.62 6.42 17.36
CA LEU A 28 -14.07 6.88 16.09
C LEU A 28 -12.63 6.44 15.89
N VAL A 29 -11.79 6.55 16.93
CA VAL A 29 -10.41 6.06 16.90
C VAL A 29 -10.38 4.56 16.67
N LYS A 30 -11.20 3.80 17.41
CA LYS A 30 -11.31 2.34 17.22
C LYS A 30 -11.74 1.97 15.80
N ALA A 31 -12.73 2.68 15.24
CA ALA A 31 -13.18 2.47 13.86
C ALA A 31 -12.06 2.77 12.85
N SER A 32 -11.30 3.85 13.08
CA SER A 32 -10.15 4.23 12.23
C SER A 32 -9.07 3.16 12.21
N PHE A 33 -8.69 2.60 13.37
CA PHE A 33 -7.74 1.49 13.43
C PHE A 33 -8.28 0.20 12.79
N THR A 34 -9.59 -0.05 12.90
CA THR A 34 -10.24 -1.20 12.25
C THR A 34 -10.24 -1.08 10.72
N ALA A 35 -10.21 0.15 10.20
CA ALA A 35 -10.16 0.42 8.77
C ALA A 35 -8.75 0.36 8.17
N LEU A 36 -7.70 0.18 8.99
CA LEU A 36 -6.35 -0.03 8.48
C LEU A 36 -6.24 -1.35 7.72
N PRO A 37 -5.34 -1.45 6.72
CA PRO A 37 -5.03 -2.72 6.09
C PRO A 37 -4.62 -3.76 7.13
N ALA A 38 -5.18 -4.97 7.03
CA ALA A 38 -4.80 -6.09 7.88
C ALA A 38 -3.50 -6.74 7.36
N PRO A 39 -2.80 -7.56 8.14
CA PRO A 39 -1.68 -8.34 7.61
C PRO A 39 -2.11 -9.23 6.43
N ALA A 40 -1.26 -9.30 5.39
CA ALA A 40 -1.47 -10.18 4.25
C ALA A 40 -1.57 -11.66 4.67
N ARG A 41 -2.34 -12.41 3.89
CA ARG A 41 -2.67 -13.82 4.14
C ARG A 41 -2.71 -14.60 2.82
N SER A 42 -2.78 -15.92 2.90
CA SER A 42 -2.65 -16.81 1.73
C SER A 42 -3.69 -16.60 0.64
N ASP A 43 -4.90 -16.15 1.01
CA ASP A 43 -6.03 -15.88 0.12
C ASP A 43 -6.19 -14.38 -0.19
N PHE A 44 -5.42 -13.50 0.46
CA PHE A 44 -5.44 -12.06 0.22
C PHE A 44 -4.05 -11.46 0.43
N GLY A 45 -3.33 -11.23 -0.67
CA GLY A 45 -1.95 -10.75 -0.64
C GLY A 45 -1.26 -10.81 -2.00
N ILE A 46 0.05 -10.61 -1.98
CA ILE A 46 0.89 -10.51 -3.18
C ILE A 46 1.92 -11.64 -3.23
N ASN A 47 2.07 -12.24 -4.42
CA ASN A 47 3.19 -13.09 -4.78
C ASN A 47 4.11 -12.34 -5.75
N VAL A 48 5.41 -12.29 -5.46
CA VAL A 48 6.39 -11.68 -6.38
C VAL A 48 6.69 -12.63 -7.52
N LEU A 49 6.65 -12.12 -8.75
CA LEU A 49 7.06 -12.83 -9.94
C LEU A 49 8.47 -12.39 -10.37
N PRO A 50 9.19 -13.19 -11.17
CA PRO A 50 10.46 -12.76 -11.76
C PRO A 50 10.26 -11.47 -12.56
N GLY A 51 10.87 -10.38 -12.09
CA GLY A 51 10.98 -9.10 -12.79
C GLY A 51 12.41 -8.88 -13.29
N ASP A 52 12.72 -7.63 -13.60
CA ASP A 52 14.05 -7.18 -14.01
C ASP A 52 14.45 -5.89 -13.28
N HIS A 53 15.55 -5.27 -13.71
CA HIS A 53 16.01 -4.01 -13.11
C HIS A 53 15.11 -2.80 -13.39
N GLU A 54 14.15 -2.93 -14.31
CA GLU A 54 13.26 -1.84 -14.72
C GLU A 54 11.83 -2.04 -14.23
N THR A 55 11.46 -3.25 -13.83
CA THR A 55 10.08 -3.61 -13.50
C THR A 55 9.97 -4.54 -12.29
N LEU A 56 9.09 -4.16 -11.35
CA LEU A 56 8.57 -5.05 -10.31
C LEU A 56 7.29 -5.69 -10.83
N ILE A 57 7.25 -7.03 -10.85
CA ILE A 57 6.07 -7.78 -11.31
C ILE A 57 5.50 -8.56 -10.13
N VAL A 58 4.20 -8.38 -9.88
CA VAL A 58 3.50 -9.03 -8.78
C VAL A 58 2.18 -9.63 -9.22
N GLU A 59 1.85 -10.79 -8.66
CA GLU A 59 0.58 -11.46 -8.79
C GLU A 59 -0.26 -11.21 -7.54
N ALA A 60 -1.51 -10.77 -7.73
CA ALA A 60 -2.44 -10.53 -6.64
C ALA A 60 -3.37 -11.72 -6.43
N SER A 61 -3.55 -12.09 -5.16
CA SER A 61 -4.58 -13.02 -4.68
C SER A 61 -5.55 -12.26 -3.78
N PHE A 62 -6.85 -12.45 -3.96
CA PHE A 62 -7.92 -11.83 -3.18
C PHE A 62 -9.21 -12.64 -3.36
N PRO A 63 -10.17 -12.57 -2.42
CA PRO A 63 -11.36 -13.43 -2.44
C PRO A 63 -12.45 -12.99 -3.42
N ASP A 64 -12.43 -11.74 -3.87
CA ASP A 64 -13.56 -11.11 -4.56
C ASP A 64 -13.26 -10.70 -6.01
N ASP A 65 -14.09 -9.82 -6.57
CA ASP A 65 -14.00 -9.30 -7.94
C ASP A 65 -12.64 -8.63 -8.21
N PRO A 66 -11.89 -9.07 -9.24
CA PRO A 66 -10.63 -8.45 -9.63
C PRO A 66 -10.78 -6.97 -9.99
N ALA A 67 -11.93 -6.51 -10.48
CA ALA A 67 -12.13 -5.10 -10.85
C ALA A 67 -11.93 -4.12 -9.69
N ALA A 68 -12.16 -4.56 -8.45
CA ALA A 68 -12.02 -3.74 -7.25
C ALA A 68 -10.60 -3.77 -6.64
N ALA A 69 -9.68 -4.53 -7.23
CA ALA A 69 -8.34 -4.70 -6.68
C ALA A 69 -7.36 -3.66 -7.23
N ASP A 70 -6.71 -2.94 -6.31
CA ASP A 70 -5.60 -2.03 -6.58
C ASP A 70 -4.39 -2.35 -5.70
N PHE A 71 -3.20 -2.14 -6.26
CA PHE A 71 -1.91 -2.40 -5.62
C PHE A 71 -1.15 -1.09 -5.43
N PHE A 72 -0.57 -0.92 -4.24
CA PHE A 72 0.28 0.20 -3.87
C PHE A 72 1.59 -0.34 -3.30
N VAL A 73 2.71 0.28 -3.67
CA VAL A 73 4.04 -0.03 -3.13
C VAL A 73 4.72 1.25 -2.69
N ALA A 74 5.35 1.22 -1.53
CA ALA A 74 6.03 2.37 -0.96
C ALA A 74 7.39 2.59 -1.66
N GLY A 75 7.57 3.80 -2.20
CA GLY A 75 8.87 4.28 -2.68
C GLY A 75 9.72 4.76 -1.50
N GLU A 76 10.38 3.83 -0.82
CA GLU A 76 11.25 4.10 0.32
C GLU A 76 12.72 3.81 -0.01
N ARG A 77 13.64 4.34 0.79
CA ARG A 77 15.09 4.08 0.66
C ARG A 77 15.61 4.32 -0.76
N ASP A 78 15.25 5.48 -1.30
CA ASP A 78 15.62 5.97 -2.64
C ASP A 78 15.04 5.17 -3.82
N TYR A 79 14.12 4.25 -3.58
CA TYR A 79 13.31 3.68 -4.67
C TYR A 79 12.22 4.66 -5.10
N MET A 80 12.05 4.79 -6.41
CA MET A 80 10.94 5.51 -7.03
C MET A 80 10.19 4.59 -7.97
N PHE A 81 8.89 4.43 -7.75
CA PHE A 81 8.03 3.58 -8.56
C PHE A 81 7.06 4.43 -9.40
N GLY A 82 6.79 3.95 -10.61
CA GLY A 82 5.71 4.47 -11.46
C GLY A 82 4.36 3.91 -11.06
N THR A 83 3.32 4.35 -11.76
CA THR A 83 1.96 3.81 -11.57
C THR A 83 1.92 2.32 -11.95
N PRO A 84 1.40 1.43 -11.09
CA PRO A 84 1.18 0.03 -11.43
C PRO A 84 0.26 -0.13 -12.64
N ALA A 85 0.74 -0.84 -13.66
CA ALA A 85 -0.05 -1.23 -14.81
C ALA A 85 -0.72 -2.58 -14.52
N ARG A 86 -2.05 -2.63 -14.69
CA ARG A 86 -2.86 -3.83 -14.49
C ARG A 86 -2.91 -4.68 -15.75
N SER A 87 -2.80 -5.98 -15.60
CA SER A 87 -3.08 -6.97 -16.65
C SER A 87 -3.67 -8.25 -16.07
N GLU A 88 -4.34 -9.04 -16.91
CA GLU A 88 -4.80 -10.38 -16.54
C GLU A 88 -4.02 -11.42 -17.34
N LYS A 89 -3.53 -12.45 -16.66
CA LYS A 89 -2.78 -13.55 -17.26
C LYS A 89 -3.18 -14.87 -16.61
N ASP A 90 -3.60 -15.84 -17.41
CA ASP A 90 -4.02 -17.17 -16.95
C ASP A 90 -5.10 -17.11 -15.85
N GLY A 91 -6.01 -16.13 -15.92
CA GLY A 91 -7.07 -15.90 -14.93
C GLY A 91 -6.59 -15.24 -13.63
N LYS A 92 -5.35 -14.75 -13.59
CA LYS A 92 -4.77 -14.06 -12.44
C LYS A 92 -4.53 -12.59 -12.72
N LEU A 93 -4.70 -11.77 -11.68
CA LEU A 93 -4.44 -10.34 -11.74
C LEU A 93 -2.94 -10.08 -11.51
N ILE A 94 -2.29 -9.44 -12.49
CA ILE A 94 -0.88 -9.09 -12.45
C ILE A 94 -0.73 -7.57 -12.46
N PHE A 95 0.11 -7.04 -11.57
CA PHE A 95 0.56 -5.66 -11.61
C PHE A 95 2.02 -5.60 -12.04
N THR A 96 2.30 -4.75 -13.03
CA THR A 96 3.65 -4.41 -13.46
C THR A 96 3.94 -2.98 -13.06
N VAL A 97 4.94 -2.79 -12.20
CA VAL A 97 5.29 -1.49 -11.63
C VAL A 97 6.64 -1.04 -12.21
N PRO A 98 6.68 0.07 -12.96
CA PRO A 98 7.94 0.65 -13.43
C PRO A 98 8.82 1.08 -12.26
N ILE A 99 10.11 0.82 -12.34
CA ILE A 99 11.12 1.28 -11.39
C ILE A 99 11.80 2.48 -12.04
N LEU A 100 11.45 3.67 -11.57
CA LEU A 100 11.91 4.95 -12.13
C LEU A 100 13.28 5.33 -11.59
N ASP A 101 13.55 5.00 -10.33
CA ASP A 101 14.86 5.17 -9.70
C ASP A 101 15.06 4.11 -8.61
N ARG A 102 16.32 3.83 -8.28
CA ARG A 102 16.70 2.86 -7.24
C ARG A 102 18.02 3.26 -6.57
N PRO A 103 18.24 2.86 -5.31
CA PRO A 103 19.52 3.08 -4.66
C PRO A 103 20.65 2.36 -5.42
N SER A 104 21.85 2.93 -5.36
CA SER A 104 23.05 2.36 -5.98
C SER A 104 23.46 1.01 -5.39
N THR A 105 22.99 0.71 -4.18
CA THR A 105 23.17 -0.55 -3.48
C THR A 105 21.85 -1.00 -2.90
N THR A 106 21.44 -2.23 -3.22
CA THR A 106 20.21 -2.83 -2.68
C THR A 106 20.34 -2.92 -1.15
N PRO A 107 19.36 -2.40 -0.38
CA PRO A 107 19.37 -2.54 1.07
C PRO A 107 19.34 -4.02 1.46
N THR A 108 20.02 -4.35 2.56
CA THR A 108 20.16 -5.74 3.04
C THR A 108 19.17 -6.09 4.16
N ASP A 109 18.48 -5.10 4.69
CA ASP A 109 17.50 -5.20 5.75
C ASP A 109 16.12 -4.72 5.30
N GLY A 110 15.07 -5.43 5.72
CA GLY A 110 13.69 -5.07 5.44
C GLY A 110 13.23 -5.44 4.03
N GLY A 111 12.41 -4.56 3.44
CA GLY A 111 11.83 -4.75 2.11
C GLY A 111 10.91 -3.58 1.76
N LEU A 112 10.18 -3.71 0.66
CA LEU A 112 9.22 -2.72 0.19
C LEU A 112 7.86 -2.98 0.83
N HIS A 113 7.37 -2.01 1.60
CA HIS A 113 6.00 -2.07 2.11
C HIS A 113 5.00 -1.96 0.97
N TYR A 114 3.94 -2.78 1.03
CA TYR A 114 2.87 -2.73 0.05
C TYR A 114 1.49 -2.78 0.71
N THR A 115 0.50 -2.28 -0.03
CA THR A 115 -0.92 -2.44 0.28
C THR A 115 -1.62 -3.02 -0.93
N LEU A 116 -2.44 -4.05 -0.73
CA LEU A 116 -3.36 -4.58 -1.72
C LEU A 116 -4.79 -4.35 -1.22
N THR A 117 -5.62 -3.75 -2.07
CA THR A 117 -7.03 -3.48 -1.77
C THR A 117 -7.95 -4.37 -2.60
N SER A 118 -9.18 -4.56 -2.14
CA SER A 118 -10.27 -5.23 -2.85
C SER A 118 -11.62 -4.80 -2.25
N ALA A 119 -12.73 -5.33 -2.78
CA ALA A 119 -14.06 -5.12 -2.19
C ALA A 119 -14.18 -5.66 -0.74
N ALA A 120 -13.42 -6.70 -0.38
CA ALA A 120 -13.36 -7.26 0.98
C ALA A 120 -12.55 -6.42 1.98
N GLY A 121 -11.89 -5.34 1.54
CA GLY A 121 -11.04 -4.50 2.37
C GLY A 121 -9.61 -4.44 1.86
N ALA A 122 -8.64 -4.28 2.77
CA ALA A 122 -7.24 -4.11 2.40
C ALA A 122 -6.31 -4.98 3.26
N VAL A 123 -5.17 -5.34 2.67
CA VAL A 123 -4.06 -5.98 3.37
C VAL A 123 -2.74 -5.27 3.11
N GLU A 124 -1.83 -5.38 4.06
CA GLU A 124 -0.46 -4.88 3.97
C GLU A 124 0.58 -6.01 4.13
N GLY A 125 1.76 -5.80 3.56
CA GLY A 125 2.89 -6.71 3.73
C GLY A 125 4.20 -6.10 3.27
N VAL A 126 5.22 -6.95 3.16
CA VAL A 126 6.58 -6.56 2.76
C VAL A 126 7.04 -7.45 1.61
N LEU A 127 7.55 -6.83 0.54
CA LEU A 127 8.18 -7.51 -0.59
C LEU A 127 9.71 -7.45 -0.48
N PRO A 128 10.44 -8.43 -1.00
CA PRO A 128 11.89 -8.28 -1.20
C PRO A 128 12.18 -7.10 -2.15
N PHE A 129 13.37 -6.51 -2.01
CA PHE A 129 13.85 -5.51 -2.97
C PHE A 129 14.11 -6.13 -4.35
N PRO A 130 13.75 -5.45 -5.45
CA PRO A 130 14.04 -5.84 -6.83
C PRO A 130 15.42 -5.36 -7.30
#